data_AF-A0A101ECF9-F1
#
_entry.id   AF-A0A101ECF9-F1
#
_cell.length_a   1.000
_cell.length_b   1.000
_cell.length_c   1.000
_cell.angle_alpha   90.00
_cell.angle_beta   90.00
_cell.angle_gamma   90.00
#
_symmetry.space_group_name_H-M   'P 1'
#
loop_
_entity.id
_entity.type
_entity.pdbx_description
1 polymer ?
#
loop_
_entity_poly.entity_id
_entity_poly.type
_entity_poly.pdbx_seq_one_letter_code
_entity_poly.pdbx_strand_id
1 'polypeptide(L)'
;MILVINLIEVAFRVFEWLIIARVILSFLPHNAYHPVCRFIYESTEPVLGFFRRLLPRTSLPLDFSPLVAIIALEVIKRLVVGFLLRLG
;
A
#
# COMPACT_ATOMS: atom_id res chain seq x y z
N MET A 1 7.60 23.11 8.34
CA MET A 1 7.90 21.70 8.68
C MET A 1 6.63 20.88 8.92
N ILE A 2 5.76 21.26 9.87
CA ILE A 2 4.55 20.50 10.23
C ILE A 2 3.61 20.20 9.04
N LEU A 3 3.35 21.19 8.17
CA LEU A 3 2.46 20.97 7.01
C LEU A 3 2.98 19.87 6.06
N VAL A 4 4.29 19.82 5.84
CA VAL A 4 4.92 18.82 4.98
C VAL A 4 4.80 17.42 5.59
N ILE A 5 5.03 17.31 6.91
CA ILE A 5 4.87 16.05 7.65
C ILE A 5 3.43 15.56 7.55
N ASN A 6 2.44 16.43 7.80
CA ASN A 6 1.02 16.07 7.70
C ASN A 6 0.63 15.61 6.30
N LEU A 7 1.14 16.27 5.25
CA LEU A 7 0.88 15.88 3.87
C LEU A 7 1.41 14.47 3.57
N ILE A 8 2.63 14.18 4.04
CA ILE A 8 3.25 12.87 3.89
C ILE A 8 2.46 11.80 4.65
N GLU A 9 2.09 12.05 5.91
CA GLU A 9 1.28 11.13 6.70
C GLU A 9 -0.06 10.81 6.03
N VAL A 10 -0.74 11.81 5.48
CA VAL A 10 -1.99 11.62 4.74
C VAL A 10 -1.75 10.80 3.49
N ALA A 11 -0.69 11.07 2.72
CA ALA A 11 -0.37 10.32 1.50
C ALA A 11 -0.13 8.83 1.80
N PHE A 12 0.68 8.51 2.81
CA PHE A 12 0.88 7.11 3.24
C PHE A 12 -0.42 6.47 3.70
N ARG A 13 -1.22 7.17 4.52
CA ARG A 13 -2.50 6.64 5.01
C ARG A 13 -3.49 6.36 3.88
N VAL A 14 -3.58 7.25 2.89
CA VAL A 14 -4.42 7.03 1.70
C VAL A 14 -3.95 5.78 0.94
N PHE A 15 -2.65 5.61 0.78
CA PHE A 15 -2.11 4.44 0.08
C PHE A 15 -2.31 3.13 0.85
N GLU A 16 -2.17 3.13 2.19
CA GLU A 16 -2.54 2.01 3.05
C GLU A 16 -4.02 1.63 2.86
N TRP A 17 -4.92 2.62 2.81
CA TRP A 17 -6.34 2.38 2.52
C TRP A 17 -6.60 1.83 1.12
N LEU A 18 -5.84 2.24 0.11
CA LEU A 18 -5.95 1.65 -1.24
C LEU A 18 -5.56 0.16 -1.23
N ILE A 19 -4.53 -0.22 -0.48
CA ILE A 19 -4.15 -1.63 -0.33
C ILE A 19 -5.25 -2.40 0.41
N ILE A 20 -5.82 -1.85 1.49
CA ILE A 20 -6.94 -2.47 2.19
C ILE A 20 -8.16 -2.63 1.27
N ALA A 21 -8.51 -1.59 0.51
CA ALA A 21 -9.58 -1.63 -0.47
C ALA A 21 -9.35 -2.72 -1.52
N ARG A 22 -8.11 -2.88 -1.99
CA ARG A 22 -7.75 -3.96 -2.91
C ARG A 22 -7.95 -5.34 -2.30
N VAL A 23 -7.61 -5.53 -1.03
CA VAL A 23 -7.87 -6.79 -0.33
C VAL A 23 -9.39 -7.04 -0.26
N ILE A 24 -10.18 -6.05 0.14
CA ILE A 24 -11.64 -6.16 0.20
C ILE A 24 -12.22 -6.52 -1.17
N LEU A 25 -11.77 -5.83 -2.23
CA LEU A 25 -12.17 -6.12 -3.61
C LEU A 25 -11.83 -7.57 -3.98
N SER A 26 -10.67 -8.11 -3.60
CA SER A 26 -10.33 -9.51 -3.90
C SER A 26 -11.27 -10.55 -3.28
N PHE A 27 -12.00 -10.19 -2.21
CA PHE A 27 -12.96 -11.09 -1.54
C PHE A 27 -14.40 -10.91 -2.03
N LEU A 28 -14.73 -9.80 -2.70
CA LEU A 28 -16.09 -9.48 -3.11
C LEU A 28 -16.23 -9.54 -4.63
N PRO A 29 -17.34 -10.08 -5.18
CA PRO A 29 -17.61 -9.98 -6.61
C PRO A 29 -17.73 -8.50 -7.01
N HIS A 30 -16.91 -8.06 -7.96
CA HIS A 30 -16.95 -6.69 -8.47
C HIS A 30 -16.72 -6.62 -9.98
N ASN A 31 -17.18 -5.54 -10.61
CA ASN A 31 -16.87 -5.26 -12.01
C ASN A 31 -15.46 -4.66 -12.14
N ALA A 32 -14.51 -5.44 -12.66
CA ALA A 32 -13.13 -5.01 -12.86
C ALA A 32 -12.98 -3.82 -13.84
N TYR A 33 -13.96 -3.58 -14.71
CA TYR A 33 -13.96 -2.45 -15.64
C TYR A 33 -14.42 -1.13 -15.00
N HIS A 34 -14.91 -1.16 -13.75
CA HIS A 34 -15.29 0.06 -13.06
C HIS A 34 -14.04 0.92 -12.82
N PRO A 35 -14.06 2.22 -13.17
CA PRO A 35 -12.85 3.08 -13.16
C PRO A 35 -12.18 3.15 -11.79
N VAL A 36 -12.96 3.16 -10.71
CA VAL A 36 -12.43 3.15 -9.33
C VAL A 36 -11.72 1.84 -8.99
N CYS A 37 -12.29 0.70 -9.38
CA CYS A 37 -11.66 -0.60 -9.15
C CYS A 37 -10.34 -0.67 -9.91
N ARG A 38 -10.37 -0.31 -11.21
CA ARG A 38 -9.19 -0.26 -12.06
C ARG A 38 -8.09 0.63 -11.48
N PHE A 39 -8.46 1.83 -11.03
CA PHE A 39 -7.52 2.75 -10.37
C PHE A 39 -6.86 2.13 -9.14
N ILE A 40 -7.63 1.46 -8.27
CA ILE A 40 -7.09 0.78 -7.08
C ILE A 40 -6.09 -0.31 -7.50
N TYR A 41 -6.44 -1.16 -8.48
CA TYR A 41 -5.54 -2.21 -8.96
C TYR A 41 -4.27 -1.65 -9.57
N GLU A 42 -4.38 -0.71 -10.52
CA GLU A 42 -3.23 -0.13 -11.23
C GLU A 42 -2.30 0.65 -10.29
N SER A 43 -2.85 1.39 -9.32
CA SER A 43 -2.05 2.17 -8.37
C SER A 43 -1.30 1.30 -7.38
N THR A 44 -1.89 0.18 -6.97
CA THR A 44 -1.29 -0.72 -5.97
C THR A 44 -0.43 -1.83 -6.58
N GLU A 45 -0.59 -2.15 -7.87
CA GLU A 45 0.13 -3.25 -8.53
C GLU A 45 1.66 -3.11 -8.51
N PRO A 46 2.27 -1.94 -8.74
CA PRO A 46 3.72 -1.83 -8.69
C PRO A 46 4.30 -2.25 -7.33
N VAL A 47 3.61 -1.88 -6.24
CA VAL A 47 4.03 -2.19 -4.87
C VAL A 47 3.74 -3.66 -4.55
N LEU A 48 2.51 -4.12 -4.78
CA LEU A 48 2.12 -5.49 -4.43
C LEU A 48 2.79 -6.53 -5.32
N GLY A 49 2.96 -6.23 -6.61
CA GLY A 49 3.70 -7.06 -7.55
C GLY A 49 5.18 -7.18 -7.20
N PHE A 50 5.80 -6.11 -6.68
CA PHE A 50 7.16 -6.17 -6.14
C PHE A 50 7.25 -7.14 -4.95
N PHE A 51 6.38 -7.00 -3.95
CA PHE A 51 6.38 -7.91 -2.80
C PHE A 51 6.02 -9.35 -3.17
N ARG A 52 5.11 -9.57 -4.14
CA ARG A 52 4.78 -10.90 -4.65
C ARG A 52 5.98 -11.59 -5.30
N ARG A 53 6.90 -10.84 -5.90
CA ARG A 53 8.15 -11.37 -6.47
C ARG A 53 9.21 -11.66 -5.42
N LEU A 54 9.23 -10.90 -4.33
CA LEU A 54 10.16 -11.10 -3.22
C LEU A 54 9.75 -12.27 -2.33
N LEU A 55 8.45 -12.48 -2.14
CA LEU A 55 7.95 -13.61 -1.37
C LEU A 55 8.23 -14.91 -2.13
N PRO A 56 8.67 -15.97 -1.43
CA PRO A 56 8.78 -17.28 -2.03
C PRO A 56 7.41 -17.66 -2.61
N ARG A 57 7.39 -18.28 -3.79
CA ARG A 57 6.17 -18.85 -4.37
C ARG A 57 5.75 -20.04 -3.51
N THR A 58 5.13 -19.77 -2.37
CA THR A 58 4.53 -20.79 -1.51
C THR A 58 3.32 -21.38 -2.23
N SER A 59 3.05 -22.66 -2.00
CA SER A 59 1.87 -23.38 -2.49
C SER A 59 0.55 -22.89 -1.87
N LEU A 60 0.58 -21.75 -1.17
CA LEU A 60 -0.58 -21.17 -0.52
C LEU A 60 -1.38 -20.35 -1.53
N PRO A 61 -2.71 -20.52 -1.60
CA PRO A 61 -3.57 -19.73 -2.48
C PRO A 61 -3.77 -18.28 -2.02
N LEU A 62 -3.21 -17.90 -0.86
CA LEU A 62 -3.41 -16.59 -0.24
C LEU A 62 -2.27 -15.62 -0.59
N ASP A 63 -2.61 -14.47 -1.16
CA ASP A 63 -1.69 -13.37 -1.43
C ASP A 63 -1.35 -12.62 -0.13
N PHE A 64 -0.19 -12.91 0.47
CA PHE A 64 0.32 -12.19 1.65
C PHE A 64 1.00 -10.85 1.32
N SER A 65 1.19 -10.55 0.03
CA SER A 65 1.82 -9.31 -0.43
C SER A 65 1.18 -8.02 0.13
N PRO A 66 -0.16 -7.91 0.34
CA PRO A 66 -0.76 -6.71 0.94
C PRO A 66 -0.32 -6.48 2.38
N LEU A 67 -0.21 -7.53 3.18
CA LEU A 67 0.22 -7.43 4.57
C LEU A 67 1.67 -6.93 4.65
N VAL A 68 2.56 -7.54 3.85
CA VAL A 68 3.98 -7.15 3.79
C VAL A 68 4.13 -5.71 3.29
N ALA A 69 3.33 -5.31 2.30
CA ALA A 69 3.34 -3.94 1.79
C ALA A 69 2.93 -2.91 2.83
N ILE A 70 1.87 -3.16 3.61
CA ILE A 70 1.44 -2.26 4.68
C ILE A 70 2.53 -2.10 5.75
N ILE A 71 3.16 -3.21 6.16
CA ILE A 71 4.26 -3.16 7.13
C ILE A 71 5.43 -2.34 6.58
N ALA A 72 5.82 -2.57 5.31
CA ALA A 72 6.90 -1.82 4.68
C ALA A 72 6.57 -0.33 4.57
N LEU A 73 5.33 0.03 4.19
CA LEU A 73 4.86 1.42 4.15
C LEU A 73 4.94 2.10 5.51
N GLU A 74 4.52 1.42 6.58
CA GLU A 74 4.59 1.95 7.95
C GLU A 74 6.04 2.23 8.37
N VAL A 75 6.96 1.30 8.07
CA VAL A 75 8.40 1.48 8.35
C VAL A 75 8.95 2.67 7.57
N ILE A 76 8.68 2.75 6.27
CA ILE A 76 9.13 3.85 5.40
C ILE A 76 8.58 5.18 5.90
N LYS A 77 7.28 5.26 6.23
CA LYS A 77 6.64 6.45 6.79
C LYS A 77 7.36 6.95 8.03
N ARG A 78 7.64 6.07 9.00
CA ARG A 78 8.34 6.42 10.24
C ARG A 78 9.76 6.92 9.98
N LEU A 79 10.49 6.29 9.06
CA LEU A 79 11.83 6.73 8.68
C LEU A 79 11.80 8.11 8.03
N VAL A 80 10.88 8.35 7.10
CA VAL A 80 10.74 9.63 6.39
C VAL A 80 10.34 10.74 7.37
N VAL A 81 9.31 10.53 8.19
CA VAL A 81 8.85 11.52 9.17
C VAL A 81 9.92 11.78 10.22
N GLY A 82 10.56 10.74 10.75
CA GLY A 82 11.64 10.87 11.72
C GLY A 82 12.86 11.63 11.16
N PHE A 83 13.17 11.45 9.88
CA PHE A 83 14.21 12.21 9.20
C PHE A 83 13.83 13.69 9.04
N LEU A 84 12.60 13.97 8.60
CA LEU A 84 12.11 15.34 8.45
C LEU A 84 12.04 16.11 9.77
N LEU A 85 11.69 15.43 10.87
CA LEU A 85 11.70 16.00 12.21
C LEU A 85 13.12 16.32 12.73
N ARG A 86 14.16 15.66 12.22
CA ARG A 86 15.56 15.92 12.59
C ARG A 86 16.19 17.05 11.77
N LEU A 87 15.71 17.25 10.54
CA LEU A 87 16.19 18.31 9.64
C LEU A 87 15.57 19.68 9.91
N GLY A 88 14.41 19.69 10.56
CA GLY A 88 13.67 20.90 10.91
C GLY A 88 13.84 21.30 12.35
#